data_AF-A0A9W3CF17-F1
#
_entry.id   AF-A0A9W3CF17-F1
#
_cell.length_a   1.000
_cell.length_b   1.000
_cell.length_c   1.000
_cell.angle_alpha   90.00
_cell.angle_beta   90.00
_cell.angle_gamma   90.00
#
_symmetry.space_group_name_H-M   'P 1'
#
loop_
_entity.id
_entity.type
_entity.pdbx_description
1 polymer ?
#
loop_
_entity_poly.entity_id
_entity_poly.type
_entity_poly.pdbx_seq_one_letter_code
_entity_poly.pdbx_strand_id
1 'polypeptide(L)'
;MRGMVKGGVWKNTEDEILKASMMKYGRNQWGRISSLAVRKSAKQCKARWNEWLDPSIKKTEWTVEEDEKLLHLAKILPTQWRTIAPAVGRTPSQCLERYEKLLDAACGKGYEAGGDPRKLGPGEIDPNPESKPARPDAVDMEDYEMEMLSEARARFANTRGKKAKRRAREKQIQEARSLASLQKRRELKAAGIDDGKHRKSKGKGIDYGAEIPFEKRAPAGFYDTADER
;
A
#
# COMPACT_ATOMS: atom_id res chain seq x y z
N MET A 1 -7.28 26.78 -6.51
CA MET A 1 -6.75 25.42 -6.76
C MET A 1 -7.24 24.95 -8.12
N ARG A 2 -6.38 24.94 -9.16
CA ARG A 2 -6.72 24.31 -10.44
C ARG A 2 -6.96 22.82 -10.16
N GLY A 3 -8.16 22.32 -10.46
CA GLY A 3 -8.48 20.91 -10.30
C GLY A 3 -7.54 20.09 -11.17
N MET A 4 -6.72 19.25 -10.53
CA MET A 4 -5.87 18.32 -11.26
C MET A 4 -6.77 17.30 -11.96
N VAL A 5 -6.74 17.29 -13.30
CA VAL A 5 -7.53 16.37 -14.12
C VAL A 5 -7.13 14.95 -13.77
N LYS A 6 -8.10 14.13 -13.32
CA LYS A 6 -7.86 12.75 -12.92
C LYS A 6 -8.13 11.81 -14.10
N GLY A 7 -7.26 10.82 -14.28
CA GLY A 7 -7.40 9.76 -15.28
C GLY A 7 -6.24 9.69 -16.25
N GLY A 8 -6.58 9.41 -17.51
CA GLY A 8 -5.62 9.15 -18.57
C GLY A 8 -5.07 7.72 -18.54
N VAL A 9 -4.16 7.46 -19.46
CA VAL A 9 -3.54 6.14 -19.65
C VAL A 9 -2.79 5.72 -18.37
N TRP A 10 -2.83 4.42 -18.08
CA TRP A 10 -2.07 3.82 -16.99
C TRP A 10 -0.62 3.62 -17.39
N LYS A 11 0.31 4.06 -16.54
CA LYS A 11 1.74 3.77 -16.68
C LYS A 11 2.14 2.58 -15.81
N ASN A 12 3.24 1.92 -16.15
CA ASN A 12 3.74 0.75 -15.41
C ASN A 12 4.07 1.12 -13.95
N THR A 13 4.69 2.28 -13.71
CA THR A 13 4.88 2.83 -12.36
C THR A 13 3.58 2.94 -11.54
N GLU A 14 2.49 3.43 -12.13
CA GLU A 14 1.19 3.54 -11.44
C GLU A 14 0.62 2.17 -11.10
N ASP A 15 0.73 1.19 -12.02
CA ASP A 15 0.28 -0.19 -11.80
C ASP A 15 1.09 -0.87 -10.69
N GLU A 16 2.41 -0.69 -10.64
CA GLU A 16 3.25 -1.27 -9.59
C GLU A 16 2.96 -0.65 -8.20
N ILE A 17 2.74 0.66 -8.14
CA ILE A 17 2.30 1.32 -6.90
C ILE A 17 0.92 0.79 -6.48
N LEU A 18 0.01 0.58 -7.44
CA LEU A 18 -1.32 0.04 -7.16
C LEU A 18 -1.24 -1.40 -6.63
N LYS A 19 -0.40 -2.27 -7.21
CA LYS A 19 -0.13 -3.62 -6.71
C LYS A 19 0.44 -3.60 -5.29
N ALA A 20 1.49 -2.83 -5.05
CA ALA A 20 2.10 -2.71 -3.72
C ALA A 20 1.13 -2.13 -2.68
N SER A 21 0.31 -1.17 -3.09
CA SER A 21 -0.76 -0.60 -2.25
C SER A 21 -1.82 -1.64 -1.91
N MET A 22 -2.17 -2.52 -2.85
CA MET A 22 -3.11 -3.60 -2.62
C MET A 22 -2.57 -4.59 -1.59
N MET A 23 -1.28 -4.95 -1.69
CA MET A 23 -0.63 -5.82 -0.71
C MET A 23 -0.64 -5.23 0.70
N LYS A 24 -0.49 -3.91 0.84
CA LYS A 24 -0.45 -3.23 2.16
C LYS A 24 -1.84 -2.92 2.73
N TYR A 25 -2.80 -2.47 1.93
CA TYR A 25 -4.08 -1.93 2.40
C TYR A 25 -5.30 -2.80 2.08
N GLY A 26 -5.16 -3.76 1.16
CA GLY A 26 -6.24 -4.65 0.73
C GLY A 26 -7.30 -3.99 -0.15
N ARG A 27 -8.30 -4.79 -0.55
CA ARG A 27 -9.31 -4.46 -1.58
C ARG A 27 -10.43 -3.52 -1.16
N ASN A 28 -10.44 -3.05 0.09
CA ASN A 28 -11.52 -2.23 0.64
C ASN A 28 -11.14 -0.76 0.90
N GLN A 29 -9.84 -0.42 0.83
CA GLN A 29 -9.32 0.90 1.19
C GLN A 29 -8.93 1.74 -0.04
N TRP A 30 -9.79 1.79 -1.05
CA TRP A 30 -9.49 2.48 -2.33
C TRP A 30 -9.15 3.95 -2.20
N GLY A 31 -9.76 4.67 -1.25
CA GLY A 31 -9.41 6.07 -1.00
C GLY A 31 -7.96 6.26 -0.55
N ARG A 32 -7.45 5.32 0.27
CA ARG A 32 -6.06 5.30 0.72
C ARG A 32 -5.12 4.92 -0.41
N ILE A 33 -5.51 3.95 -1.23
CA ILE A 33 -4.76 3.53 -2.42
C ILE A 33 -4.64 4.69 -3.42
N SER A 34 -5.75 5.35 -3.77
CA SER A 34 -5.71 6.48 -4.72
C SER A 34 -4.90 7.67 -4.23
N SER A 35 -4.73 7.82 -2.91
CA SER A 35 -3.89 8.89 -2.35
C SER A 35 -2.40 8.70 -2.61
N LEU A 36 -1.97 7.55 -3.13
CA LEU A 36 -0.62 7.24 -3.59
C LEU A 36 -0.44 7.38 -5.10
N ALA A 37 -1.54 7.35 -5.86
CA ALA A 37 -1.54 7.48 -7.31
C ALA A 37 -2.09 8.87 -7.68
N VAL A 38 -1.19 9.84 -7.80
CA VAL A 38 -1.49 11.28 -7.82
C VAL A 38 -2.65 11.63 -8.77
N ARG A 39 -2.62 11.10 -10.00
CA ARG A 39 -3.61 11.41 -11.06
C ARG A 39 -4.75 10.40 -11.18
N LYS A 40 -4.85 9.41 -10.29
CA LYS A 40 -5.88 8.36 -10.38
C LYS A 40 -6.84 8.42 -9.19
N SER A 41 -8.13 8.38 -9.46
CA SER A 41 -9.18 8.37 -8.44
C SER A 41 -9.37 6.97 -7.85
N ALA A 42 -10.00 6.90 -6.66
CA ALA A 42 -10.34 5.62 -6.02
C ALA A 42 -11.17 4.69 -6.93
N LYS A 43 -12.10 5.26 -7.72
CA LYS A 43 -12.90 4.51 -8.69
C LYS A 43 -12.03 3.94 -9.81
N GLN A 44 -11.10 4.74 -10.33
CA GLN A 44 -10.16 4.32 -11.38
C GLN A 44 -9.22 3.22 -10.86
N CYS A 45 -8.64 3.36 -9.66
CA CYS A 45 -7.83 2.31 -9.05
C CYS A 45 -8.61 0.99 -8.87
N LYS A 46 -9.87 1.07 -8.44
CA LYS A 46 -10.75 -0.11 -8.30
C LYS A 46 -11.03 -0.77 -9.64
N ALA A 47 -11.39 0.02 -10.66
CA ALA A 47 -11.65 -0.47 -12.00
C ALA A 47 -10.38 -1.10 -12.61
N ARG A 48 -9.23 -0.43 -12.53
CA ARG A 48 -7.94 -0.96 -12.99
C ARG A 48 -7.57 -2.29 -12.36
N TRP A 49 -7.79 -2.42 -11.05
CA TRP A 49 -7.55 -3.68 -10.37
C TRP A 49 -8.44 -4.80 -10.92
N ASN A 50 -9.75 -4.56 -11.00
CA ASN A 50 -10.73 -5.58 -11.39
C ASN A 50 -10.70 -5.91 -12.89
N GLU A 51 -10.24 -5.00 -13.74
CA GLU A 51 -10.21 -5.18 -15.20
C GLU A 51 -8.84 -5.61 -15.73
N TRP A 52 -7.75 -5.34 -15.00
CA TRP A 52 -6.40 -5.63 -15.50
C TRP A 52 -5.43 -6.24 -14.49
N LEU A 53 -5.42 -5.84 -13.21
CA LEU A 53 -4.34 -6.23 -12.29
C LEU A 53 -4.65 -7.44 -11.40
N ASP A 54 -5.91 -7.81 -11.22
CA ASP A 54 -6.25 -8.97 -10.40
C ASP A 54 -5.63 -10.25 -11.02
N PRO A 55 -4.82 -11.02 -10.28
CA PRO A 55 -4.18 -12.23 -10.79
C PRO A 55 -5.15 -13.31 -11.27
N SER A 56 -6.42 -13.25 -10.87
CA SER A 56 -7.46 -14.17 -11.35
C SER A 56 -7.90 -13.88 -12.80
N ILE A 57 -7.52 -12.73 -13.36
CA ILE A 57 -7.85 -12.36 -14.74
C ILE A 57 -6.94 -13.11 -15.71
N LYS A 58 -7.53 -13.96 -16.55
CA LYS A 58 -6.82 -14.64 -17.63
C LYS A 58 -6.45 -13.66 -18.74
N LYS A 59 -5.16 -13.53 -19.00
CA LYS A 59 -4.60 -12.74 -20.12
C LYS A 59 -4.01 -13.60 -21.24
N THR A 60 -4.23 -14.91 -21.17
CA THR A 60 -3.84 -15.87 -22.21
C THR A 60 -4.80 -15.80 -23.40
N GLU A 61 -4.43 -16.46 -24.49
CA GLU A 61 -5.29 -16.64 -25.66
C GLU A 61 -6.65 -17.27 -25.30
N TRP A 62 -7.65 -17.02 -26.15
CA TRP A 62 -8.99 -17.59 -26.03
C TRP A 62 -9.00 -19.03 -26.51
N THR A 63 -9.68 -19.88 -25.74
CA THR A 63 -9.91 -21.28 -26.12
C THR A 63 -11.21 -21.40 -26.92
N VAL A 64 -11.34 -22.47 -27.72
CA VAL A 64 -12.56 -22.71 -28.52
C VAL A 64 -13.77 -22.88 -27.60
N GLU A 65 -13.60 -23.55 -26.46
CA GLU A 65 -14.67 -23.76 -25.47
C GLU A 65 -15.09 -22.43 -24.81
N GLU A 66 -14.16 -21.50 -24.60
CA GLU A 66 -14.47 -20.15 -24.11
C GLU A 66 -15.25 -19.35 -25.17
N ASP A 67 -14.88 -19.44 -26.45
CA ASP A 67 -15.57 -18.75 -27.56
C ASP A 67 -16.98 -19.29 -27.79
N GLU A 68 -17.16 -20.62 -27.82
CA GLU A 68 -18.48 -21.25 -27.97
C GLU A 68 -19.42 -20.84 -26.83
N LYS A 69 -18.92 -20.88 -25.59
CA LYS A 69 -19.67 -20.44 -24.41
C LYS A 69 -20.02 -18.95 -24.49
N LEU A 70 -19.07 -18.11 -24.90
CA LEU A 70 -19.28 -16.67 -25.08
C LEU A 70 -20.39 -16.40 -26.11
N LEU A 71 -20.33 -17.03 -27.28
CA LEU A 71 -21.32 -16.86 -28.34
C LEU A 71 -22.70 -17.36 -27.91
N HIS A 72 -22.77 -18.53 -27.26
CA HIS A 72 -24.01 -19.08 -26.73
C HIS A 72 -24.67 -18.15 -25.71
N LEU A 73 -23.90 -17.68 -24.72
CA LEU A 73 -24.41 -16.78 -23.69
C LEU A 73 -24.75 -15.39 -24.23
N ALA A 74 -23.97 -14.85 -25.17
CA ALA A 74 -24.28 -13.56 -25.81
C ALA A 74 -25.59 -13.61 -26.62
N LYS A 75 -25.93 -14.77 -27.19
CA LYS A 75 -27.21 -15.00 -27.87
C LYS A 75 -28.40 -15.04 -26.89
N ILE A 76 -28.22 -15.64 -25.71
CA ILE A 76 -29.28 -15.80 -24.70
C ILE A 76 -29.45 -14.52 -23.85
N LEU A 77 -28.34 -13.84 -23.54
CA LEU A 77 -28.27 -12.66 -22.69
C LEU A 77 -27.68 -11.48 -23.48
N PRO A 78 -28.44 -10.87 -24.41
CA PRO A 78 -27.92 -9.80 -25.26
C PRO A 78 -27.35 -8.65 -24.44
N THR A 79 -26.13 -8.24 -24.77
CA THR A 79 -25.39 -7.09 -24.18
C THR A 79 -25.16 -7.12 -22.66
N GLN A 80 -25.43 -8.24 -21.98
CA GLN A 80 -25.26 -8.37 -20.52
C GLN A 80 -23.87 -8.88 -20.13
N TRP A 81 -22.82 -8.17 -20.55
CA TRP A 81 -21.42 -8.61 -20.37
C TRP A 81 -21.00 -8.81 -18.91
N ARG A 82 -21.55 -8.04 -17.97
CA ARG A 82 -21.29 -8.21 -16.54
C ARG A 82 -21.83 -9.54 -15.98
N THR A 83 -22.89 -10.08 -16.59
CA THR A 83 -23.48 -11.37 -16.23
C THR A 83 -22.76 -12.52 -16.93
N ILE A 84 -22.35 -12.32 -18.19
CA ILE A 84 -21.68 -13.32 -19.01
C ILE A 84 -20.24 -13.58 -18.52
N ALA A 85 -19.51 -12.52 -18.21
CA ALA A 85 -18.08 -12.57 -17.86
C ALA A 85 -17.72 -13.58 -16.76
N PRO A 86 -18.42 -13.62 -15.59
CA PRO A 86 -18.16 -14.62 -14.57
C PRO A 86 -18.35 -16.07 -15.05
N ALA A 87 -19.32 -16.34 -15.94
CA ALA A 87 -19.59 -17.68 -16.47
C ALA A 87 -18.53 -18.14 -17.49
N VAL A 88 -17.97 -17.20 -18.25
CA VAL A 88 -16.86 -17.44 -19.19
C VAL A 88 -15.51 -17.48 -18.47
N GLY A 89 -15.37 -16.79 -17.34
CA GLY A 89 -14.10 -16.69 -16.59
C GLY A 89 -13.13 -15.65 -17.15
N ARG A 90 -13.66 -14.60 -17.77
CA ARG A 90 -12.93 -13.45 -18.36
C ARG A 90 -13.56 -12.14 -17.89
N THR A 91 -12.92 -10.99 -18.13
CA THR A 91 -13.54 -9.70 -17.75
C THR A 91 -14.65 -9.29 -18.74
N PRO A 92 -15.60 -8.43 -18.33
CA PRO A 92 -16.65 -7.93 -19.23
C PRO A 92 -16.08 -7.25 -20.48
N SER A 93 -15.01 -6.47 -20.31
CA SER A 93 -14.34 -5.80 -21.44
C SER A 93 -13.68 -6.80 -22.39
N GLN A 94 -13.00 -7.84 -21.87
CA GLN A 94 -12.42 -8.90 -22.69
C GLN A 94 -13.49 -9.65 -23.49
N CYS A 95 -14.63 -9.98 -22.86
CA CYS A 95 -15.73 -10.69 -23.50
C CYS A 95 -16.33 -9.88 -24.66
N LEU A 96 -16.58 -8.60 -24.44
CA LEU A 96 -17.11 -7.70 -25.46
C LEU A 96 -16.16 -7.56 -26.65
N GLU A 97 -14.87 -7.31 -26.40
CA GLU A 97 -13.86 -7.18 -27.46
C GLU A 97 -13.71 -8.48 -28.26
N ARG A 98 -13.71 -9.64 -27.59
CA ARG A 98 -13.64 -10.94 -28.27
C ARG A 98 -14.89 -11.21 -29.12
N TYR A 99 -16.07 -10.92 -28.59
CA TYR A 99 -17.32 -11.11 -29.31
C TYR A 99 -17.38 -10.26 -30.58
N GLU A 100 -16.99 -8.99 -30.51
CA GLU A 100 -16.91 -8.10 -31.68
C GLU A 100 -15.94 -8.66 -32.73
N LYS A 101 -14.75 -9.11 -32.31
CA LYS A 101 -13.78 -9.75 -33.22
C LYS A 101 -14.33 -11.00 -33.92
N LEU A 102 -15.08 -11.84 -33.20
CA LEU A 102 -15.70 -13.04 -33.78
C LEU A 102 -16.80 -12.69 -34.80
N LEU A 103 -17.59 -11.65 -34.55
CA LEU A 103 -18.59 -11.16 -35.49
C LEU A 103 -17.96 -10.55 -36.74
N ASP A 104 -16.92 -9.74 -36.59
CA ASP A 104 -16.22 -9.12 -37.72
C ASP A 104 -15.60 -10.18 -38.63
N ALA A 105 -14.97 -11.21 -38.05
CA ALA A 105 -14.43 -12.35 -38.79
C ALA A 105 -15.51 -13.11 -39.56
N ALA A 106 -16.71 -13.29 -38.97
CA ALA A 106 -17.82 -13.97 -39.62
C ALA A 106 -18.49 -13.15 -40.73
N CYS A 107 -18.57 -11.83 -40.58
CA CYS A 107 -19.17 -10.91 -41.56
C CYS A 107 -18.29 -10.66 -42.79
N GLY A 108 -17.11 -11.29 -42.89
CA GLY A 108 -16.23 -11.14 -44.06
C GLY A 108 -15.64 -9.73 -44.21
N LYS A 109 -15.76 -8.88 -43.19
CA LYS A 109 -14.93 -7.68 -43.08
C LYS A 109 -13.54 -8.19 -42.79
N GLY A 110 -12.73 -8.33 -43.84
CA GLY A 110 -11.31 -8.64 -43.72
C GLY A 110 -10.72 -7.78 -42.62
N TYR A 111 -9.90 -8.41 -41.77
CA TYR A 111 -9.21 -7.78 -40.65
C TYR A 111 -8.50 -6.51 -41.18
N GLU A 112 -9.15 -5.36 -41.12
CA GLU A 112 -8.49 -4.07 -41.18
C GLU A 112 -7.65 -4.06 -39.92
N ALA A 113 -6.40 -4.50 -40.05
CA ALA A 113 -5.42 -4.57 -38.99
C ALA A 113 -5.17 -3.15 -38.48
N GLY A 114 -6.08 -2.68 -37.61
CA GLY A 114 -6.10 -1.31 -37.15
C GLY A 114 -7.47 -0.67 -37.04
N GLY A 115 -8.59 -1.27 -37.44
CA GLY A 115 -9.93 -0.65 -37.37
C GLY A 115 -10.72 -1.01 -36.11
N ASP A 116 -10.37 -0.46 -34.94
CA ASP A 116 -11.29 -0.48 -33.79
C ASP A 116 -12.55 0.36 -34.16
N PRO A 117 -13.79 -0.19 -34.15
CA PRO A 117 -15.00 0.59 -34.38
C PRO A 117 -15.19 1.71 -33.34
N ARG A 118 -14.44 1.65 -32.22
CA ARG A 118 -14.34 2.68 -31.18
C ARG A 118 -13.12 3.58 -31.33
N LYS A 119 -12.50 3.66 -32.52
CA LYS A 119 -11.38 4.58 -32.77
C LYS A 119 -11.77 5.98 -32.31
N LEU A 120 -11.13 6.37 -31.22
CA LEU A 120 -11.17 7.72 -30.71
C LEU A 120 -10.69 8.66 -31.82
N GLY A 121 -11.49 9.68 -32.09
CA GLY A 121 -11.06 10.77 -32.97
C GLY A 121 -9.81 11.47 -32.41
N PRO A 122 -9.03 12.17 -33.24
CA PRO A 122 -7.92 12.98 -32.75
C PRO A 122 -8.39 13.94 -31.64
N GLY A 123 -7.86 13.75 -30.43
CA GLY A 123 -8.21 14.54 -29.24
C GLY A 123 -9.27 13.93 -28.30
N GLU A 124 -9.87 12.79 -28.66
CA GLU A 124 -10.80 12.09 -27.77
C GLU A 124 -10.09 11.25 -26.71
N ILE A 125 -10.67 11.21 -25.51
CA ILE A 125 -10.15 10.45 -24.36
C ILE A 125 -10.81 9.08 -24.34
N ASP A 126 -10.01 8.02 -24.19
CA ASP A 126 -10.52 6.65 -24.06
C ASP A 126 -11.52 6.55 -22.88
N PRO A 127 -12.75 6.06 -23.09
CA PRO A 127 -13.71 5.88 -22.02
C PRO A 127 -13.35 4.74 -21.05
N ASN A 128 -12.48 3.80 -21.43
CA ASN A 128 -12.09 2.65 -20.61
C ASN A 128 -10.57 2.36 -20.63
N PRO A 129 -9.72 3.32 -20.21
CA PRO A 129 -8.27 3.13 -20.19
C PRO A 129 -7.84 2.04 -19.19
N GLU A 130 -8.68 1.71 -18.21
CA GLU A 130 -8.42 0.68 -17.21
C GLU A 130 -8.26 -0.73 -17.79
N SER A 131 -8.86 -1.03 -18.95
CA SER A 131 -8.75 -2.35 -19.58
C SER A 131 -7.59 -2.48 -20.57
N LYS A 132 -6.80 -1.42 -20.79
CA LYS A 132 -5.69 -1.41 -21.75
C LYS A 132 -4.34 -1.73 -21.08
N PRO A 133 -3.34 -2.28 -21.79
CA PRO A 133 -1.99 -2.45 -21.24
C PRO A 133 -1.39 -1.12 -20.72
N ALA A 134 -0.58 -1.21 -19.68
CA ALA A 134 0.15 -0.05 -19.17
C ALA A 134 1.21 0.42 -20.17
N ARG A 135 1.43 1.73 -20.25
CA ARG A 135 2.58 2.29 -20.97
C ARG A 135 3.88 1.98 -20.21
N PRO A 136 4.95 1.54 -20.91
CA PRO A 136 6.26 1.43 -20.31
C PRO A 136 6.73 2.76 -19.74
N ASP A 137 7.57 2.68 -18.71
CA ASP A 137 8.14 3.84 -18.05
C ASP A 137 9.14 4.54 -18.98
N ALA A 138 9.18 5.87 -18.94
CA ALA A 138 10.16 6.63 -19.72
C ALA A 138 11.57 6.43 -19.14
N VAL A 139 12.60 6.51 -19.99
CA VAL A 139 13.99 6.43 -19.51
C VAL A 139 14.30 7.62 -18.60
N ASP A 140 13.86 8.81 -19.02
CA ASP A 140 13.91 10.02 -18.21
C ASP A 140 12.51 10.26 -17.60
N MET A 141 12.39 9.92 -16.32
CA MET A 141 11.13 9.98 -15.59
C MET A 141 10.84 11.41 -15.16
N GLU A 142 9.61 11.86 -15.38
CA GLU A 142 9.20 13.21 -14.98
C GLU A 142 9.25 13.36 -13.44
N ASP A 143 9.54 14.57 -12.95
CA ASP A 143 9.70 14.83 -11.51
C ASP A 143 8.53 14.35 -10.65
N TYR A 144 7.29 14.49 -11.13
CA TYR A 144 6.11 14.03 -10.38
C TYR A 144 6.06 12.51 -10.22
N GLU A 145 6.63 11.75 -11.15
CA GLU A 145 6.67 10.29 -11.08
C GLU A 145 7.70 9.83 -10.08
N MET A 146 8.87 10.48 -10.09
CA MET A 146 9.91 10.26 -9.10
C MET A 146 9.43 10.64 -7.69
N GLU A 147 8.72 11.75 -7.56
CA GLU A 147 8.09 12.17 -6.31
C GLU A 147 7.05 11.13 -5.85
N MET A 148 6.16 10.69 -6.74
CA MET A 148 5.15 9.67 -6.46
C MET A 148 5.76 8.35 -5.98
N LEU A 149 6.85 7.89 -6.61
CA LEU A 149 7.60 6.70 -6.18
C LEU A 149 8.25 6.89 -4.79
N SER A 150 8.87 8.05 -4.56
CA SER A 150 9.50 8.37 -3.28
C SER A 150 8.49 8.41 -2.14
N GLU A 151 7.32 8.99 -2.38
CA GLU A 151 6.22 9.06 -1.44
C GLU A 151 5.65 7.66 -1.17
N ALA A 152 5.48 6.84 -2.21
CA ALA A 152 5.02 5.47 -2.07
C ALA A 152 5.96 4.64 -1.19
N ARG A 153 7.27 4.70 -1.45
CA ARG A 153 8.29 4.02 -0.62
C ARG A 153 8.20 4.45 0.84
N ALA A 154 8.14 5.75 1.11
CA ALA A 154 8.06 6.28 2.47
C ALA A 154 6.77 5.85 3.19
N ARG A 155 5.62 5.90 2.50
CA ARG A 155 4.32 5.48 3.05
C ARG A 155 4.26 3.97 3.28
N PHE A 156 4.89 3.16 2.43
CA PHE A 156 4.98 1.70 2.62
C PHE A 156 5.89 1.32 3.79
N ALA A 157 7.01 2.01 3.99
CA ALA A 157 7.87 1.79 5.15
C ALA A 157 7.22 2.22 6.49
N ASN A 158 6.33 3.22 6.45
CA ASN A 158 5.73 3.73 7.68
C ASN A 158 4.61 2.83 8.23
N THR A 159 4.80 2.32 9.45
CA THR A 159 3.82 1.55 10.23
C THR A 159 3.41 2.26 11.53
N ARG A 160 4.11 3.32 11.92
CA ARG A 160 3.96 3.96 13.24
C ARG A 160 3.04 5.19 13.16
N GLY A 161 2.06 5.22 14.05
CA GLY A 161 1.19 6.39 14.24
C GLY A 161 1.88 7.56 14.95
N LYS A 162 1.17 8.70 15.03
CA LYS A 162 1.67 9.95 15.64
C LYS A 162 2.18 9.75 17.07
N LYS A 163 1.41 9.04 17.92
CA LYS A 163 1.75 8.78 19.33
C LYS A 163 3.05 7.98 19.48
N ALA A 164 3.23 6.93 18.67
CA ALA A 164 4.43 6.10 18.70
C ALA A 164 5.67 6.88 18.26
N LYS A 165 5.57 7.69 17.20
CA LYS A 165 6.65 8.58 16.76
C LYS A 165 7.01 9.63 17.81
N ARG A 166 6.01 10.26 18.45
CA ARG A 166 6.22 11.24 19.52
C ARG A 166 6.95 10.62 20.71
N ARG A 167 6.47 9.47 21.21
CA ARG A 167 7.11 8.75 22.32
C ARG A 167 8.54 8.34 22.02
N ALA A 168 8.84 7.92 20.79
CA ALA A 168 10.21 7.59 20.39
C ALA A 168 11.15 8.81 20.47
N ARG A 169 10.70 9.97 19.99
CA ARG A 169 11.47 11.22 20.10
C ARG A 169 11.63 11.66 21.55
N GLU A 170 10.57 11.57 22.36
CA GLU A 170 10.63 11.87 23.80
C GLU A 170 11.67 10.99 24.51
N LYS A 171 11.72 9.69 24.20
CA LYS A 171 12.72 8.76 24.73
C LYS A 171 14.15 9.16 24.34
N GLN A 172 14.39 9.47 23.07
CA GLN A 172 15.71 9.92 22.59
C GLN A 172 16.14 11.22 23.27
N ILE A 173 15.22 12.18 23.42
CA ILE A 173 15.49 13.44 24.13
C ILE A 173 15.79 13.18 25.61
N GLN A 174 15.08 12.24 26.24
CA GLN A 174 15.33 11.87 27.63
C GLN A 174 16.71 11.23 27.82
N GLU A 175 17.11 10.32 26.92
CA GLU A 175 18.45 9.72 26.90
C GLU A 175 19.54 10.76 26.69
N ALA A 176 19.37 11.66 25.71
CA ALA A 176 20.31 12.75 25.46
C ALA A 176 20.46 13.69 26.68
N ARG A 177 19.34 14.05 27.33
CA ARG A 177 19.35 14.84 28.58
C ARG A 177 20.03 14.10 29.72
N SER A 178 19.84 12.78 29.82
CA SER A 178 20.49 11.94 30.83
C SER A 178 22.01 11.93 30.64
N LEU A 179 22.48 11.71 29.42
CA LEU A 179 23.91 11.72 29.07
C LEU A 179 24.54 13.09 29.32
N ALA A 180 23.88 14.18 28.90
CA ALA A 180 24.37 15.53 29.15
C ALA A 180 24.45 15.86 30.66
N SER A 181 23.46 15.43 31.44
CA SER A 181 23.46 15.60 32.90
C SER A 181 24.56 14.78 33.57
N LEU A 182 24.80 13.56 33.08
CA LEU A 182 25.85 12.68 33.56
C LEU A 182 27.24 13.23 33.25
N GLN A 183 27.45 13.72 32.02
CA GLN A 183 28.69 14.37 31.61
C GLN A 183 28.99 15.57 32.52
N LYS A 184 28.00 16.48 32.70
CA LYS A 184 28.15 17.62 33.61
C LYS A 184 28.53 17.19 35.03
N ARG A 185 27.88 16.15 35.57
CA ARG A 185 28.21 15.63 36.91
C ARG A 185 29.62 15.07 36.98
N ARG A 186 30.07 14.36 35.94
CA ARG A 186 31.44 13.81 35.86
C ARG A 186 32.47 14.93 35.84
N GLU A 187 32.24 15.99 35.06
CA GLU A 187 33.12 17.15 34.97
C GLU A 187 33.22 17.89 36.31
N LEU A 188 32.09 18.14 36.98
CA LEU A 188 32.09 18.77 38.32
C LEU A 188 32.83 17.90 39.34
N LYS A 189 32.57 16.59 39.36
CA LYS A 189 33.25 15.65 40.26
C LYS A 189 34.76 15.58 39.97
N ALA A 190 35.17 15.61 38.70
CA ALA A 190 36.58 15.62 38.31
C ALA A 190 37.28 16.91 38.74
N ALA A 191 36.57 18.04 38.74
CA ALA A 191 37.05 19.32 39.27
C ALA A 191 37.02 19.40 40.81
N GLY A 192 36.60 18.33 41.50
CA GLY A 192 36.49 18.31 42.96
C GLY A 192 35.29 19.08 43.53
N ILE A 193 34.34 19.49 42.68
CA ILE A 193 33.15 20.24 43.09
C ILE A 193 32.01 19.26 43.34
N ASP A 194 31.61 19.10 44.61
CA ASP A 194 30.39 18.35 44.96
C ASP A 194 29.16 19.23 44.75
N ASP A 195 28.26 18.81 43.85
CA ASP A 195 27.09 19.62 43.48
C ASP A 195 25.92 19.48 44.46
N GLY A 196 26.02 18.58 45.45
CA GLY A 196 25.04 18.42 46.54
C GLY A 196 23.60 18.13 46.08
N LYS A 197 23.39 17.88 44.78
CA LYS A 197 22.07 17.64 44.18
C LYS A 197 21.64 16.21 44.44
N HIS A 198 21.27 15.94 45.69
CA HIS A 198 20.41 14.81 45.98
C HIS A 198 19.08 15.03 45.26
N ARG A 199 18.74 14.14 44.31
CA ARG A 199 17.39 14.09 43.76
C ARG A 199 16.46 13.81 44.94
N LYS A 200 15.80 14.84 45.49
CA LYS A 200 14.65 14.62 46.36
C LYS A 200 13.65 13.83 45.51
N SER A 201 13.44 12.56 45.86
CA SER A 201 12.40 11.74 45.26
C SER A 201 11.08 12.47 45.43
N LYS A 202 10.56 13.08 44.36
CA LYS A 202 9.25 13.72 44.39
C LYS A 202 8.18 12.62 44.33
N GLY A 203 7.90 12.03 45.49
CA GLY A 203 6.62 11.36 45.85
C GLY A 203 6.30 9.99 45.23
N LYS A 204 5.74 9.11 46.09
CA LYS A 204 5.01 7.85 45.82
C LYS A 204 5.65 6.83 44.85
N GLY A 205 6.97 6.72 44.81
CA GLY A 205 7.68 5.66 44.07
C GLY A 205 8.62 4.89 44.98
N ILE A 206 8.77 3.58 44.74
CA ILE A 206 9.75 2.74 45.43
C ILE A 206 11.14 3.10 44.91
N ASP A 207 12.09 3.32 45.81
CA ASP A 207 13.48 3.50 45.43
C ASP A 207 14.16 2.14 45.26
N TYR A 208 14.17 1.67 44.02
CA TYR A 208 14.80 0.41 43.62
C TYR A 208 16.31 0.35 43.93
N GLY A 209 16.97 1.47 44.20
CA GLY A 209 18.38 1.50 44.59
C GLY A 209 18.61 1.43 46.11
N ALA A 210 17.58 1.69 46.92
CA ALA A 210 17.70 1.75 48.38
C ALA A 210 17.12 0.51 49.09
N GLU A 211 16.09 -0.11 48.52
CA GLU A 211 15.40 -1.25 49.13
C GLU A 211 14.95 -2.27 48.07
N ILE A 212 14.68 -3.50 48.50
CA ILE A 212 14.08 -4.55 47.64
C ILE A 212 12.57 -4.29 47.54
N PRO A 213 12.05 -3.87 46.37
CA PRO A 213 10.62 -3.61 46.22
C PRO A 213 9.82 -4.90 46.40
N PHE A 214 8.76 -4.83 47.22
CA PHE A 214 7.85 -5.96 47.46
C PHE A 214 8.57 -7.24 47.90
N GLU A 215 9.61 -7.10 48.74
CA GLU A 215 10.37 -8.22 49.27
C GLU A 215 9.42 -9.27 49.89
N LYS A 216 9.53 -10.50 49.40
CA LYS A 216 8.92 -11.67 50.04
C LYS A 216 10.06 -12.53 50.56
N ARG A 217 10.16 -12.60 51.88
CA ARG A 217 11.14 -13.48 52.53
C ARG A 217 10.84 -14.92 52.16
N ALA A 218 11.91 -15.68 51.90
CA ALA A 218 11.78 -17.11 51.69
C ALA A 218 11.11 -17.73 52.95
N PRO A 219 10.12 -18.62 52.79
CA PRO A 219 9.54 -19.31 53.92
C PRO A 219 10.59 -20.17 54.61
N ALA A 220 10.51 -20.29 55.94
CA ALA A 220 11.44 -21.11 56.70
C ALA A 220 11.35 -22.58 56.26
N GLY A 221 12.51 -23.18 55.97
CA GLY A 221 12.63 -24.58 55.58
C GLY A 221 13.02 -25.50 56.75
N PHE A 222 13.26 -26.79 56.44
CA PHE A 222 13.70 -27.80 57.41
C PHE A 222 15.17 -27.69 57.82
N TYR A 223 15.98 -26.94 57.06
CA TYR A 223 17.40 -26.77 57.28
C TYR A 223 17.69 -25.34 57.73
N ASP A 224 18.66 -25.19 58.64
CA ASP A 224 19.14 -23.88 59.08
C ASP A 224 20.02 -23.27 57.98
N THR A 225 19.67 -22.05 57.55
CA THR A 225 20.37 -21.29 56.51
C THR A 225 20.99 -20.01 57.06
N ALA A 226 21.14 -19.87 58.39
CA ALA A 226 21.66 -18.64 59.01
C ALA A 226 23.16 -18.40 58.75
N ASP A 227 23.93 -19.48 58.55
CA ASP A 227 25.38 -19.44 58.34
C ASP A 227 25.79 -19.33 56.86
N GLU A 228 24.83 -19.45 55.94
CA GLU A 228 25.03 -19.26 54.51
C GLU A 228 24.89 -17.77 54.15
N ARG A 229 25.99 -17.07 53.86
CA ARG A 229 26.01 -15.64 53.46
C ARG A 229 26.51 -15.42 52.04
#